data_AF-A0A1H7RXU0-F1
#
_entry.id   AF-A0A1H7RXU0-F1
#
_cell.length_a   1.000
_cell.length_b   1.000
_cell.length_c   1.000
_cell.angle_alpha   90.00
_cell.angle_beta   90.00
_cell.angle_gamma   90.00
#
_symmetry.space_group_name_H-M   'P 1'
#
loop_
_entity.id
_entity.type
_entity.pdbx_description
1 polymer ?
#
loop_
_entity_poly.entity_id
_entity_poly.type
_entity_poly.pdbx_seq_one_letter_code
_entity_poly.pdbx_strand_id
1 'polypeptide(L)'
;MKPSGSGDTTADYVFQFVYLYISVIVTIIWSIIDLKRSNYNKLLLYTRTLVRYYLIATMFSYGFSKAFTLQFLELRNIDLIKTFGNQSPMGLMWNFMEYSDTYTKFSGYAEIFAGILLIFRKTTLLGAFMVVGVMFNVFMMNMSYDIPVKLYSGLLTTMGLFLLAPDISKIINFFILNKAVQPKNIPKYFAKKKLTIAAISIKIIVIGYLFYTNIDGSIEGEKQWGKKAPKTALFGIYEVKEFIKNNDTLPPLTTDTIRWKRLIVDKRYSNIQTMDEMFIRLKEKTDSITQTLNLISYSDSTDIRSFSYKIKDSIYIFEGTYNCDNLKIITKKKERNEFLLINRGFHWINENPFNR
;
A
#
# COMPACT_ATOMS: atom_id res chain seq x y z
N MET A 1 9.18 -18.09 -12.22
CA MET A 1 7.84 -17.55 -11.88
C MET A 1 7.91 -16.03 -11.92
N LYS A 2 6.93 -15.34 -12.51
CA LYS A 2 6.82 -13.88 -12.36
C LYS A 2 6.57 -13.55 -10.89
N PRO A 3 7.21 -12.53 -10.29
CA PRO A 3 6.88 -12.12 -8.93
C PRO A 3 5.39 -11.74 -8.87
N SER A 4 4.62 -12.46 -8.05
CA SER A 4 3.17 -12.26 -7.91
C SER A 4 2.83 -11.00 -7.11
N GLY A 5 3.83 -10.37 -6.47
CA GLY A 5 3.63 -9.28 -5.52
C GLY A 5 3.05 -9.72 -4.17
N SER A 6 2.83 -11.03 -3.98
CA SER A 6 2.42 -11.64 -2.71
C SER A 6 3.64 -12.03 -1.88
N GLY A 7 3.59 -11.79 -0.57
CA GLY A 7 4.55 -12.31 0.41
C GLY A 7 3.98 -13.46 1.25
N ASP A 8 2.86 -14.06 0.82
CA ASP A 8 2.08 -15.08 1.52
C ASP A 8 1.79 -16.28 0.60
N THR A 9 2.71 -16.65 -0.28
CA THR A 9 2.51 -17.84 -1.14
C THR A 9 2.70 -19.12 -0.33
N THR A 10 2.17 -20.26 -0.82
CA THR A 10 2.42 -21.57 -0.20
C THR A 10 3.91 -21.84 -0.02
N ALA A 11 4.74 -21.44 -0.99
CA ALA A 11 6.19 -21.57 -0.90
C ALA A 11 6.75 -20.71 0.25
N ASP A 12 6.28 -19.47 0.42
CA ASP A 12 6.73 -18.58 1.50
C ASP A 12 6.40 -19.15 2.89
N TYR A 13 5.20 -19.72 3.07
CA TYR A 13 4.83 -20.40 4.33
C TYR A 13 5.72 -21.61 4.60
N VAL A 14 5.98 -22.44 3.59
CA VAL A 14 6.87 -23.61 3.72
C VAL A 14 8.29 -23.17 4.05
N PHE A 15 8.83 -22.16 3.37
CA PHE A 15 10.15 -21.63 3.66
C PHE A 15 10.23 -21.06 5.07
N GLN A 16 9.24 -20.28 5.51
CA GLN A 16 9.24 -19.72 6.86
C GLN A 16 9.14 -20.81 7.93
N PHE A 17 8.36 -21.86 7.70
CA PHE A 17 8.30 -23.04 8.57
C PHE A 17 9.64 -23.77 8.63
N VAL A 18 10.29 -24.00 7.49
CA VAL A 18 11.62 -24.63 7.42
C VAL A 18 12.67 -23.77 8.14
N TYR A 19 12.66 -22.46 7.96
CA TYR A 19 13.56 -21.56 8.69
C TYR A 19 13.33 -21.60 10.19
N LEU A 20 12.08 -21.65 10.64
CA LEU A 20 11.76 -21.81 12.06
C LEU A 20 12.28 -23.15 12.60
N TYR A 21 12.03 -24.25 11.88
CA TYR A 21 12.48 -25.58 12.25
C TYR A 21 14.00 -25.69 12.35
N ILE A 22 14.73 -25.21 11.33
CA ILE A 22 16.19 -25.16 11.33
C ILE A 22 16.69 -24.27 12.47
N SER A 23 16.06 -23.10 12.70
CA SER A 23 16.46 -22.21 13.78
C SER A 23 16.32 -22.88 15.16
N VAL A 24 15.28 -23.68 15.37
CA VAL A 24 15.09 -24.47 16.60
C VAL A 24 16.20 -25.52 16.75
N ILE A 25 16.49 -26.29 15.70
CA ILE A 25 17.58 -27.29 15.72
C ILE A 25 18.92 -26.63 16.02
N VAL A 26 19.26 -25.55 15.32
CA VAL A 26 20.49 -24.79 15.53
C VAL A 26 20.55 -24.25 16.96
N THR A 27 19.44 -23.75 17.50
CA THR A 27 19.37 -23.26 18.89
C THR A 27 19.65 -24.39 19.88
N ILE A 28 19.09 -25.58 19.68
CA ILE A 28 19.30 -26.75 20.54
C ILE A 28 20.77 -27.19 20.48
N ILE A 29 21.32 -27.40 19.27
CA ILE A 29 22.72 -27.81 19.07
C ILE A 29 23.67 -26.79 19.71
N TRP A 30 23.45 -25.49 19.44
CA TRP A 30 24.24 -24.42 20.01
C TRP A 30 24.19 -24.44 21.54
N SER A 31 22.99 -24.61 22.12
CA SER A 31 22.79 -24.63 23.57
C SER A 31 23.50 -25.81 24.25
N ILE A 32 23.59 -26.96 23.59
CA ILE A 32 24.31 -28.15 24.10
C ILE A 32 25.82 -27.96 23.98
N ILE A 33 26.32 -27.41 22.86
CA ILE A 33 27.77 -27.24 22.64
C ILE A 33 28.33 -26.15 23.57
N ASP A 34 27.61 -25.05 23.74
CA ASP A 34 28.10 -23.86 24.44
C ASP A 34 27.62 -23.79 25.91
N LEU A 35 27.37 -24.96 26.53
CA LEU A 35 26.96 -25.14 27.95
C LEU A 35 27.94 -24.52 28.95
N LYS A 36 29.23 -24.40 28.58
CA LYS A 36 30.29 -23.89 29.46
C LYS A 36 30.37 -22.36 29.49
N ARG A 37 29.64 -21.66 28.62
CA ARG A 37 29.74 -20.20 28.51
C ARG A 37 28.84 -19.50 29.50
N SER A 38 29.44 -18.63 30.31
CA SER A 38 28.74 -17.95 31.40
C SER A 38 27.78 -16.83 30.94
N ASN A 39 27.96 -16.26 29.74
CA ASN A 39 27.18 -15.08 29.33
C ASN A 39 27.15 -14.80 27.80
N TYR A 40 25.97 -14.48 27.26
CA TYR A 40 25.71 -14.08 25.86
C TYR A 40 25.40 -12.59 25.66
N ASN A 41 25.67 -11.74 26.65
CA ASN A 41 25.34 -10.31 26.63
C ASN A 41 25.83 -9.57 25.38
N LYS A 42 27.03 -9.89 24.89
CA LYS A 42 27.58 -9.29 23.66
C LYS A 42 26.79 -9.70 22.43
N LEU A 43 26.50 -11.00 22.27
CA LEU A 43 25.74 -11.50 21.13
C LEU A 43 24.33 -10.89 21.11
N LEU A 44 23.63 -10.92 22.25
CA LEU A 44 22.31 -10.31 22.39
C LEU A 44 22.32 -8.80 22.07
N LEU A 45 23.37 -8.08 22.49
CA LEU A 45 23.54 -6.66 22.17
C LEU A 45 23.65 -6.43 20.66
N TYR A 46 24.44 -7.22 19.94
CA TYR A 46 24.59 -7.10 18.49
C TYR A 46 23.30 -7.49 17.75
N THR A 47 22.67 -8.60 18.12
CA THR A 47 21.40 -9.04 17.51
C THR A 47 20.30 -8.00 17.71
N ARG A 48 20.13 -7.45 18.93
CA ARG A 48 19.18 -6.35 19.17
C ARG A 48 19.50 -5.11 18.36
N THR A 49 20.79 -4.80 18.18
CA THR A 49 21.18 -3.65 17.37
C THR A 49 20.78 -3.86 15.91
N LEU A 50 21.05 -5.04 15.35
CA LEU A 50 20.66 -5.40 13.98
C LEU A 50 19.14 -5.33 13.79
N VAL A 51 18.38 -6.03 14.63
CA VAL A 51 16.90 -6.02 14.58
C VAL A 51 16.35 -4.60 14.67
N ARG A 52 16.92 -3.78 15.54
CA ARG A 52 16.51 -2.38 15.69
C ARG A 52 16.76 -1.56 14.43
N TYR A 53 17.93 -1.67 13.81
CA TYR A 53 18.23 -0.92 12.58
C TYR A 53 17.41 -1.41 11.39
N TYR A 54 17.13 -2.70 11.33
CA TYR A 54 16.20 -3.27 10.36
C TYR A 54 14.79 -2.69 10.53
N LEU A 55 14.26 -2.70 11.76
CA LEU A 55 12.96 -2.08 12.07
C LEU A 55 12.92 -0.59 11.74
N ILE A 56 14.00 0.18 12.02
CA ILE A 56 14.08 1.60 11.65
C ILE A 56 13.91 1.78 10.13
N ALA A 57 14.69 1.03 9.34
CA ALA A 57 14.63 1.12 7.89
C ALA A 57 13.24 0.77 7.34
N THR A 58 12.64 -0.30 7.88
CA THR A 58 11.29 -0.74 7.48
C THR A 58 10.22 0.28 7.89
N MET A 59 10.26 0.78 9.13
CA MET A 59 9.30 1.79 9.61
C MET A 59 9.36 3.08 8.79
N PHE A 60 10.55 3.48 8.34
CA PHE A 60 10.68 4.61 7.42
C PHE A 60 10.13 4.29 6.05
N SER A 61 10.46 3.15 5.46
CA SER A 61 9.95 2.78 4.13
C SER A 61 8.41 2.76 4.07
N TYR A 62 7.76 2.05 4.99
CA TYR A 62 6.29 2.02 5.04
C TYR A 62 5.69 3.36 5.47
N GLY A 63 6.28 3.99 6.48
CA GLY A 63 5.77 5.23 7.05
C GLY A 63 5.82 6.39 6.06
N PHE A 64 6.91 6.55 5.29
CA PHE A 64 7.01 7.55 4.23
C PHE A 64 6.09 7.24 3.05
N SER A 65 5.99 5.96 2.65
CA SER A 65 5.02 5.55 1.61
C SER A 65 3.58 5.95 1.97
N LYS A 66 3.18 5.80 3.24
CA LYS A 66 1.85 6.25 3.73
C LYS A 66 1.75 7.77 3.89
N ALA A 67 2.78 8.42 4.44
CA ALA A 67 2.79 9.88 4.62
C ALA A 67 2.67 10.66 3.30
N PHE A 68 3.12 10.05 2.20
CA PHE A 68 2.99 10.58 0.84
C PHE A 68 1.87 9.90 0.02
N THR A 69 0.97 9.14 0.66
CA THR A 69 -0.22 8.52 0.03
C THR A 69 0.09 7.58 -1.15
N LEU A 70 1.26 6.94 -1.14
CA LEU A 70 1.72 6.04 -2.20
C LEU A 70 1.27 4.59 -2.01
N GLN A 71 1.10 4.14 -0.77
CA GLN A 71 0.81 2.74 -0.48
C GLN A 71 -0.56 2.29 -1.04
N PHE A 72 -1.58 3.13 -0.89
CA PHE A 72 -2.96 2.79 -1.30
C PHE A 72 -3.33 3.31 -2.69
N LEU A 73 -2.52 4.21 -3.26
CA LEU A 73 -2.76 4.92 -4.53
C LEU A 73 -4.08 5.71 -4.52
N GLU A 74 -4.38 6.47 -5.58
CA GLU A 74 -5.65 7.23 -5.69
C GLU A 74 -6.85 6.31 -5.97
N LEU A 75 -8.03 6.64 -5.42
CA LEU A 75 -9.29 6.00 -5.80
C LEU A 75 -9.48 6.09 -7.31
N ARG A 76 -9.56 4.93 -7.97
CA ARG A 76 -9.71 4.85 -9.41
C ARG A 76 -11.16 5.10 -9.82
N ASN A 77 -11.36 5.43 -11.08
CA ASN A 77 -12.70 5.60 -11.65
C ASN A 77 -13.52 4.31 -11.54
N ILE A 78 -12.89 3.14 -11.70
CA ILE A 78 -13.54 1.85 -11.50
C ILE A 78 -14.00 1.61 -10.05
N ASP A 79 -13.29 2.13 -9.05
CA ASP A 79 -13.62 1.91 -7.64
C ASP A 79 -14.88 2.67 -7.21
N LEU A 80 -15.15 3.82 -7.84
CA LEU A 80 -16.32 4.66 -7.56
C LEU A 80 -17.64 4.07 -8.07
N ILE A 81 -17.58 3.20 -9.07
CA ILE A 81 -18.77 2.58 -9.68
C ILE A 81 -18.95 1.11 -9.31
N LYS A 82 -17.93 0.50 -8.70
CA LYS A 82 -17.98 -0.88 -8.25
C LYS A 82 -18.90 -0.97 -7.04
N THR A 83 -19.88 -1.87 -7.10
CA THR A 83 -20.80 -2.11 -6.00
C THR A 83 -20.05 -2.69 -4.80
N PHE A 84 -20.53 -2.39 -3.59
CA PHE A 84 -19.90 -2.83 -2.35
C PHE A 84 -19.71 -4.36 -2.30
N GLY A 85 -20.74 -5.12 -2.69
CA GLY A 85 -20.71 -6.59 -2.71
C GLY A 85 -19.72 -7.21 -3.71
N ASN A 86 -19.27 -6.44 -4.72
CA ASN A 86 -18.31 -6.90 -5.73
C ASN A 86 -16.86 -6.45 -5.44
N GLN A 87 -16.61 -5.86 -4.26
CA GLN A 87 -15.25 -5.54 -3.82
C GLN A 87 -14.59 -6.76 -3.16
N SER A 88 -13.31 -7.00 -3.46
CA SER A 88 -12.52 -7.96 -2.70
C SER A 88 -12.20 -7.40 -1.31
N PRO A 89 -11.94 -8.23 -0.29
CA PRO A 89 -11.55 -7.76 1.05
C PRO A 89 -10.38 -6.78 1.04
N MET A 90 -9.33 -7.09 0.26
CA MET A 90 -8.18 -6.20 0.08
C MET A 90 -8.57 -4.90 -0.62
N GLY A 91 -9.39 -4.97 -1.68
CA GLY A 91 -9.84 -3.78 -2.41
C GLY A 91 -10.66 -2.83 -1.54
N LEU A 92 -11.53 -3.37 -0.68
CA LEU A 92 -12.30 -2.62 0.29
C LEU A 92 -11.37 -1.87 1.27
N MET A 93 -10.38 -2.56 1.83
CA MET A 93 -9.42 -1.93 2.74
C MET A 93 -8.56 -0.86 2.04
N TRP A 94 -8.13 -1.11 0.79
CA TRP A 94 -7.38 -0.13 0.01
C TRP A 94 -8.18 1.15 -0.22
N ASN A 95 -9.44 1.01 -0.62
CA ASN A 95 -10.34 2.15 -0.84
C ASN A 95 -10.65 2.89 0.47
N PHE A 96 -10.84 2.17 1.57
CA PHE A 96 -11.06 2.76 2.90
C PHE A 96 -9.86 3.62 3.33
N MET A 97 -8.64 3.09 3.22
CA MET A 97 -7.44 3.81 3.60
C MET A 97 -7.18 4.99 2.65
N GLU A 98 -7.34 4.79 1.35
CA GLU A 98 -7.18 5.86 0.36
C GLU A 98 -8.09 7.05 0.63
N TYR A 99 -9.37 6.78 0.91
CA TYR A 99 -10.41 7.80 0.96
C TYR A 99 -10.04 8.92 1.94
N SER A 100 -9.43 8.55 3.07
CA SER A 100 -8.95 9.49 4.08
C SER A 100 -7.44 9.65 4.01
N ASP A 101 -7.00 10.64 3.22
CA ASP A 101 -5.59 11.07 3.21
C ASP A 101 -5.09 11.40 4.62
N THR A 102 -5.92 12.02 5.44
CA THR A 102 -5.59 12.35 6.83
C THR A 102 -5.30 11.09 7.64
N TYR A 103 -6.15 10.07 7.54
CA TYR A 103 -5.97 8.83 8.29
C TYR A 103 -4.76 8.02 7.78
N THR A 104 -4.59 7.93 6.47
CA THR A 104 -3.42 7.27 5.86
C THR A 104 -2.12 7.96 6.27
N LYS A 105 -2.06 9.30 6.22
CA LYS A 105 -0.88 10.07 6.66
C LYS A 105 -0.64 9.92 8.15
N PHE A 106 -1.69 9.96 8.98
CA PHE A 106 -1.59 9.73 10.42
C PHE A 106 -0.96 8.36 10.73
N SER A 107 -1.43 7.29 10.08
CA SER A 107 -0.83 5.96 10.20
C SER A 107 0.65 5.94 9.77
N GLY A 108 0.98 6.62 8.66
CA GLY A 108 2.37 6.76 8.20
C GLY A 108 3.27 7.51 9.19
N TYR A 109 2.79 8.62 9.75
CA TYR A 109 3.53 9.37 10.77
C TYR A 109 3.73 8.57 12.05
N ALA A 110 2.77 7.72 12.44
CA ALA A 110 2.95 6.82 13.57
C ALA A 110 4.10 5.83 13.33
N GLU A 111 4.22 5.25 12.14
CA GLU A 111 5.33 4.37 11.77
C GLU A 111 6.67 5.13 11.73
N ILE A 112 6.73 6.31 11.10
CA ILE A 112 7.94 7.15 11.09
C ILE A 112 8.37 7.49 12.52
N PHE A 113 7.42 7.88 13.38
CA PHE A 113 7.72 8.25 14.77
C PHE A 113 8.24 7.03 15.56
N ALA A 114 7.68 5.84 15.35
CA ALA A 114 8.19 4.59 15.92
C ALA A 114 9.65 4.34 15.50
N GLY A 115 9.96 4.53 14.21
CA GLY A 115 11.33 4.45 13.68
C GLY A 115 12.28 5.48 14.31
N ILE A 116 11.85 6.73 14.46
CA ILE A 116 12.63 7.80 15.11
C ILE A 116 12.95 7.44 16.56
N LEU A 117 11.99 6.89 17.30
CA LEU A 117 12.21 6.47 18.69
C LEU A 117 13.20 5.30 18.79
N LEU A 118 13.24 4.40 17.81
CA LEU A 118 14.21 3.31 17.77
C LEU A 118 15.65 3.79 17.48
N ILE A 119 15.83 4.95 16.84
CA ILE A 119 17.15 5.51 16.56
C ILE A 119 17.94 5.74 17.86
N PHE A 120 17.30 6.30 18.90
CA PHE A 120 18.00 6.63 20.14
C PHE A 120 17.92 5.49 21.15
N ARG A 121 19.06 5.15 21.77
CA ARG A 121 19.14 4.08 22.77
C ARG A 121 18.26 4.34 24.00
N LYS A 122 18.06 5.61 24.33
CA LYS A 122 17.24 6.03 25.47
C LYS A 122 15.75 5.80 25.24
N THR A 123 15.29 5.90 23.98
CA THR A 123 13.89 5.78 23.60
C THR A 123 13.56 4.43 22.96
N THR A 124 14.52 3.51 22.86
CA THR A 124 14.33 2.20 22.21
C THR A 124 13.17 1.40 22.83
N LEU A 125 12.96 1.50 24.15
CA LEU A 125 11.83 0.82 24.81
C LEU A 125 10.49 1.36 24.29
N LEU A 126 10.33 2.69 24.28
CA LEU A 126 9.12 3.36 23.79
C LEU A 126 8.92 3.11 22.29
N GLY A 127 9.99 3.19 21.50
CA GLY A 127 9.95 2.88 20.07
C GLY A 127 9.53 1.44 19.80
N ALA A 128 10.00 0.48 20.60
CA ALA A 128 9.61 -0.92 20.44
C ALA A 128 8.13 -1.15 20.80
N PHE A 129 7.61 -0.50 21.85
CA PHE A 129 6.16 -0.51 22.12
C PHE A 129 5.35 0.04 20.95
N MET A 130 5.80 1.17 20.40
CA MET A 130 5.11 1.79 19.28
C MET A 130 5.15 0.90 18.04
N VAL A 131 6.31 0.31 17.71
CA VAL A 131 6.43 -0.66 16.61
C VAL A 131 5.49 -1.85 16.80
N VAL A 132 5.43 -2.43 17.99
CA VAL A 132 4.49 -3.54 18.27
C VAL A 132 3.06 -3.07 18.03
N GLY A 133 2.66 -1.90 18.53
CA GLY A 133 1.32 -1.37 18.31
C GLY A 133 0.98 -1.15 16.84
N VAL A 134 1.85 -0.46 16.09
CA VAL A 134 1.61 -0.15 14.67
C VAL A 134 1.66 -1.40 13.79
N MET A 135 2.65 -2.28 13.99
CA MET A 135 2.81 -3.48 13.17
C MET A 135 1.81 -4.56 13.53
N PHE A 136 1.39 -4.66 14.78
CA PHE A 136 0.29 -5.55 15.15
C PHE A 136 -1.02 -5.08 14.52
N ASN A 137 -1.28 -3.77 14.49
CA ASN A 137 -2.45 -3.25 13.78
C ASN A 137 -2.39 -3.58 12.27
N VAL A 138 -1.25 -3.36 11.62
CA VAL A 138 -1.04 -3.74 10.21
C VAL A 138 -1.22 -5.26 10.00
N PHE A 139 -0.67 -6.08 10.89
CA PHE A 139 -0.83 -7.53 10.85
C PHE A 139 -2.31 -7.94 10.96
N MET A 140 -3.04 -7.35 11.91
CA MET A 140 -4.47 -7.61 12.06
C MET A 140 -5.27 -7.17 10.82
N MET A 141 -4.96 -6.02 10.23
CA MET A 141 -5.56 -5.62 8.95
C MET A 141 -5.27 -6.66 7.86
N ASN A 142 -4.04 -7.17 7.78
CA ASN A 142 -3.67 -8.16 6.76
C ASN A 142 -4.38 -9.50 6.95
N MET A 143 -4.57 -9.92 8.20
CA MET A 143 -5.34 -11.12 8.55
C MET A 143 -6.83 -10.94 8.25
N SER A 144 -7.42 -9.80 8.60
CA SER A 144 -8.85 -9.56 8.50
C SER A 144 -9.35 -9.21 7.10
N TYR A 145 -8.50 -8.60 6.26
CA TYR A 145 -8.88 -8.13 4.91
C TYR A 145 -8.18 -8.89 3.79
N ASP A 146 -7.70 -10.09 4.11
CA ASP A 146 -7.00 -10.99 3.20
C ASP A 146 -5.90 -10.32 2.36
N ILE A 147 -5.07 -9.52 3.01
CA ILE A 147 -3.95 -8.83 2.36
C ILE A 147 -2.74 -9.78 2.39
N PRO A 148 -2.09 -10.07 1.24
CA PRO A 148 -1.08 -11.13 1.14
C PRO A 148 0.33 -10.69 1.60
N VAL A 149 0.44 -10.14 2.81
CA VAL A 149 1.69 -9.75 3.50
C VAL A 149 1.65 -10.04 5.02
N LYS A 150 0.93 -11.08 5.42
CA LYS A 150 0.71 -11.52 6.81
C LYS A 150 2.02 -12.01 7.45
N LEU A 151 2.80 -12.84 6.75
CA LEU A 151 4.06 -13.36 7.27
C LEU A 151 5.04 -12.24 7.63
N TYR A 152 5.17 -11.27 6.73
CA TYR A 152 6.12 -10.16 6.89
C TYR A 152 5.71 -9.22 8.03
N SER A 153 4.44 -8.78 8.06
CA SER A 153 3.94 -7.93 9.15
C SER A 153 3.94 -8.61 10.53
N GLY A 154 3.67 -9.93 10.57
CA GLY A 154 3.81 -10.74 11.78
C GLY A 154 5.27 -10.84 12.26
N LEU A 155 6.22 -11.00 11.34
CA LEU A 155 7.66 -11.00 11.65
C LEU A 155 8.13 -9.66 12.24
N LEU A 156 7.71 -8.53 11.67
CA LEU A 156 8.03 -7.20 12.20
C LEU A 156 7.46 -7.00 13.61
N THR A 157 6.23 -7.46 13.85
CA THR A 157 5.62 -7.45 15.19
C THR A 157 6.44 -8.28 16.17
N THR A 158 6.86 -9.48 15.76
CA THR A 158 7.70 -10.39 16.56
C THR A 158 9.06 -9.78 16.87
N MET A 159 9.68 -9.08 15.92
CA MET A 159 10.91 -8.32 16.11
C MET A 159 10.74 -7.19 17.14
N GLY A 160 9.60 -6.49 17.13
CA GLY A 160 9.25 -5.51 18.16
C GLY A 160 9.15 -6.14 19.55
N LEU A 161 8.46 -7.27 19.66
CA LEU A 161 8.35 -8.05 20.90
C LEU A 161 9.72 -8.54 21.38
N PHE A 162 10.58 -8.99 20.47
CA PHE A 162 11.96 -9.36 20.77
C PHE A 162 12.77 -8.20 21.36
N LEU A 163 12.57 -6.96 20.88
CA LEU A 163 13.22 -5.79 21.46
C LEU A 163 12.72 -5.48 22.88
N LEU A 164 11.46 -5.80 23.20
CA LEU A 164 10.85 -5.62 24.53
C LEU A 164 11.21 -6.74 25.52
N ALA A 165 11.46 -7.96 25.04
CA ALA A 165 11.62 -9.15 25.87
C ALA A 165 12.62 -8.99 27.05
N PRO A 166 13.82 -8.40 26.87
CA PRO A 166 14.77 -8.24 27.99
C PRO A 166 14.30 -7.28 29.09
N ASP A 167 13.29 -6.47 28.79
CA ASP A 167 12.75 -5.46 29.70
C ASP A 167 11.33 -5.86 30.19
N ILE A 168 10.84 -7.07 29.89
CA ILE A 168 9.46 -7.51 30.20
C ILE A 168 9.14 -7.51 31.70
N SER A 169 10.04 -7.99 32.55
CA SER A 169 9.83 -7.98 34.00
C SER A 169 9.71 -6.55 34.54
N LYS A 170 10.45 -5.61 33.95
CA LYS A 170 10.38 -4.18 34.32
C LYS A 170 9.06 -3.57 33.87
N ILE A 171 8.61 -3.91 32.66
CA ILE A 171 7.32 -3.47 32.12
C ILE A 171 6.18 -3.95 33.04
N ILE A 172 6.15 -5.24 33.37
CA ILE A 172 5.12 -5.83 34.24
C ILE A 172 5.18 -5.22 35.64
N ASN A 173 6.39 -5.10 36.21
CA ASN A 173 6.57 -4.49 37.53
C ASN A 173 6.03 -3.06 37.56
N PHE A 174 6.31 -2.24 36.55
CA PHE A 174 5.90 -0.85 36.51
C PHE A 174 4.41 -0.67 36.22
N PHE A 175 3.88 -1.29 35.14
CA PHE A 175 2.52 -1.02 34.66
C PHE A 175 1.44 -1.88 35.33
N ILE A 176 1.76 -3.11 35.73
CA ILE A 176 0.77 -4.07 36.23
C ILE A 176 0.88 -4.20 37.75
N LEU A 177 2.10 -4.41 38.26
CA LEU A 177 2.33 -4.65 39.69
C LEU A 177 2.57 -3.37 40.49
N ASN A 178 2.61 -2.20 39.83
CA ASN A 178 2.87 -0.89 40.45
C ASN A 178 4.11 -0.85 41.37
N LYS A 179 5.15 -1.62 41.02
CA LYS A 179 6.44 -1.68 41.72
C LYS A 179 7.43 -0.67 41.13
N ALA A 180 8.23 -0.05 41.99
CA ALA A 180 9.32 0.82 41.55
C ALA A 180 10.33 0.06 40.69
N VAL A 181 10.75 0.67 39.58
CA VAL A 181 11.72 0.10 38.64
C VAL A 181 12.93 1.01 38.52
N GLN A 182 14.13 0.42 38.64
CA GLN A 182 15.37 1.17 38.54
C GLN A 182 15.67 1.62 37.10
N PRO A 183 16.19 2.84 36.90
CA PRO A 183 16.61 3.34 35.59
C PRO A 183 17.59 2.39 34.91
N LYS A 184 17.43 2.21 33.60
CA LYS A 184 18.30 1.34 32.81
C LYS A 184 19.67 2.01 32.61
N ASN A 185 20.73 1.35 33.03
CA ASN A 185 22.09 1.79 32.73
C ASN A 185 22.41 1.53 31.25
N ILE A 186 22.71 2.59 30.49
CA ILE A 186 23.02 2.52 29.07
C ILE A 186 24.53 2.68 28.91
N PRO A 187 25.29 1.59 28.61
CA PRO A 187 26.74 1.68 28.52
C PRO A 187 27.17 2.57 27.35
N LYS A 188 28.25 3.34 27.54
CA LYS A 188 28.86 4.16 26.48
C LYS A 188 29.32 3.28 25.32
N TYR A 189 29.17 3.77 24.09
CA TYR A 189 29.58 3.04 22.87
C TYR A 189 31.10 2.81 22.82
N PHE A 190 31.87 3.85 23.15
CA PHE A 190 33.31 3.81 23.19
C PHE A 190 33.80 4.50 24.46
N ALA A 191 34.90 4.03 25.03
CA ALA A 191 35.55 4.69 26.16
C ALA A 191 36.10 6.08 25.76
N LYS A 192 36.56 6.22 24.51
CA LYS A 192 37.16 7.46 23.99
C LYS A 192 36.10 8.43 23.46
N LYS A 193 36.21 9.71 23.86
CA LYS A 193 35.31 10.80 23.43
C LYS A 193 35.32 11.02 21.90
N LYS A 194 36.50 11.01 21.28
CA LYS A 194 36.66 11.18 19.81
C LYS A 194 35.91 10.11 19.01
N LEU A 195 36.01 8.83 19.40
CA LEU A 195 35.29 7.73 18.76
C LEU A 195 33.77 7.84 18.94
N THR A 196 33.33 8.33 20.10
CA THR A 196 31.90 8.57 20.34
C THR A 196 31.37 9.68 19.44
N ILE A 197 32.12 10.79 19.28
CA ILE A 197 31.73 11.88 18.37
C ILE A 197 31.68 11.37 16.94
N ALA A 198 32.71 10.66 16.47
CA ALA A 198 32.74 10.10 15.12
C ALA A 198 31.53 9.17 14.86
N ALA A 199 31.22 8.27 15.79
CA ALA A 199 30.07 7.38 15.67
C ALA A 199 28.73 8.11 15.65
N ILE A 200 28.58 9.19 16.43
CA ILE A 200 27.38 10.04 16.39
C ILE A 200 27.29 10.78 15.06
N SER A 201 28.39 11.35 14.55
CA SER A 201 28.42 12.03 13.26
C SER A 201 28.04 11.10 12.12
N ILE A 202 28.65 9.90 12.06
CA ILE A 202 28.30 8.87 11.07
C ILE A 202 26.83 8.50 11.18
N LYS A 203 26.33 8.29 12.40
CA LYS A 203 24.92 7.97 12.63
C LYS A 203 23.99 9.09 12.12
N ILE A 204 24.32 10.36 12.37
CA ILE A 204 23.54 11.50 11.88
C ILE A 204 23.55 11.53 10.35
N ILE A 205 24.71 11.32 9.72
CA ILE A 205 24.82 11.27 8.25
C ILE A 205 23.96 10.14 7.68
N VAL A 206 24.06 8.93 8.24
CA VAL A 206 23.27 7.77 7.78
C VAL A 206 21.78 8.03 7.94
N ILE A 207 21.34 8.60 9.06
CA ILE A 207 19.93 8.93 9.28
C ILE A 207 19.49 10.03 8.31
N GLY A 208 20.27 11.09 8.15
CA GLY A 208 19.98 12.17 7.21
C GLY A 208 19.85 11.66 5.78
N TYR A 209 20.75 10.76 5.38
CA TYR A 209 20.68 10.09 4.08
C TYR A 209 19.42 9.23 3.94
N LEU A 210 19.06 8.42 4.95
CA LEU A 210 17.82 7.62 4.93
C LEU A 210 16.57 8.51 4.84
N PHE A 211 16.53 9.62 5.56
CA PHE A 211 15.43 10.58 5.46
C PHE A 211 15.36 11.19 4.07
N TYR A 212 16.49 11.67 3.54
CA TYR A 212 16.57 12.25 2.21
C TYR A 212 16.07 11.29 1.14
N THR A 213 16.57 10.05 1.10
CA THR A 213 16.19 9.07 0.07
C THR A 213 14.73 8.67 0.16
N ASN A 214 14.17 8.53 1.36
CA ASN A 214 12.74 8.23 1.50
C ASN A 214 11.86 9.42 1.11
N ILE A 215 12.24 10.66 1.46
CA ILE A 215 11.49 11.86 1.08
C ILE A 215 11.55 12.06 -0.44
N ASP A 216 12.75 12.08 -1.01
CA ASP A 216 12.96 12.28 -2.44
C ASP A 216 12.25 11.19 -3.27
N GLY A 217 12.45 9.92 -2.90
CA GLY A 217 11.76 8.79 -3.53
C GLY A 217 10.24 8.87 -3.39
N SER A 218 9.71 9.39 -2.28
CA SER A 218 8.27 9.56 -2.09
C SER A 218 7.70 10.73 -2.89
N ILE A 219 8.44 11.84 -3.00
CA ILE A 219 8.05 12.98 -3.85
C ILE A 219 8.02 12.54 -5.32
N GLU A 220 9.04 11.83 -5.77
CA GLU A 220 9.09 11.31 -7.13
C GLU A 220 8.01 10.26 -7.37
N GLY A 221 7.77 9.38 -6.38
CA GLY A 221 6.66 8.44 -6.40
C GLY A 221 5.29 9.12 -6.54
N GLU A 222 5.06 10.26 -5.87
CA GLU A 222 3.80 11.00 -5.99
C GLU A 222 3.58 11.53 -7.40
N LYS A 223 4.65 12.03 -8.03
CA LYS A 223 4.65 12.58 -9.39
C LYS A 223 4.47 11.50 -10.46
N GLN A 224 5.10 10.34 -10.29
CA GLN A 224 5.02 9.28 -11.29
C GLN A 224 3.77 8.41 -11.11
N TRP A 225 3.42 8.11 -9.86
CA TRP A 225 2.55 7.00 -9.53
C TRP A 225 1.36 7.37 -8.65
N GLY A 226 1.46 8.44 -7.86
CA GLY A 226 0.45 8.85 -6.89
C GLY A 226 -0.64 9.78 -7.42
N LYS A 227 -1.24 10.54 -6.50
CA LYS A 227 -2.34 11.49 -6.80
C LYS A 227 -1.90 12.62 -7.75
N LYS A 228 -0.63 13.01 -7.69
CA LYS A 228 -0.05 14.05 -8.57
C LYS A 228 0.36 13.54 -9.95
N ALA A 229 0.26 12.22 -10.19
CA ALA A 229 0.54 11.66 -11.50
C ALA A 229 -0.38 12.22 -12.57
N PRO A 230 0.14 12.47 -13.80
CA PRO A 230 -0.64 13.05 -14.89
C PRO A 230 -1.83 12.17 -15.22
N LYS A 231 -2.96 12.82 -15.52
CA LYS A 231 -4.17 12.16 -15.99
C LYS A 231 -4.08 12.04 -17.52
N THR A 232 -4.60 10.93 -18.04
CA THR A 232 -4.77 10.77 -19.49
C THR A 232 -5.81 11.78 -19.99
N ALA A 233 -5.74 12.16 -21.27
CA ALA A 233 -6.63 13.19 -21.82
C ALA A 233 -8.11 12.80 -21.71
N LEU A 234 -8.41 11.51 -21.78
CA LEU A 234 -9.76 10.97 -21.62
C LEU A 234 -10.04 10.46 -20.20
N PHE A 235 -9.28 10.82 -19.17
CA PHE A 235 -9.53 10.36 -17.80
C PHE A 235 -10.98 10.64 -17.34
N GLY A 236 -11.72 9.59 -16.99
CA GLY A 236 -13.12 9.69 -16.57
C GLY A 236 -13.94 8.41 -16.72
N ILE A 237 -15.22 8.51 -16.38
CA ILE A 237 -16.23 7.45 -16.50
C ILE A 237 -17.21 7.87 -17.59
N TYR A 238 -17.37 7.04 -18.61
CA TYR A 238 -18.23 7.31 -19.76
C TYR A 238 -19.38 6.30 -19.79
N GLU A 239 -20.59 6.77 -19.54
CA GLU A 239 -21.79 5.95 -19.64
C GLU A 239 -22.25 5.84 -21.09
N VAL A 240 -22.38 4.61 -21.59
CA VAL A 240 -22.80 4.36 -22.97
C VAL A 240 -24.30 4.58 -23.08
N LYS A 241 -24.69 5.56 -23.89
CA LYS A 241 -26.10 5.87 -24.19
C LYS A 241 -26.54 5.10 -25.43
N GLU A 242 -25.77 5.19 -26.51
CA GLU A 242 -26.02 4.44 -27.74
C GLU A 242 -24.78 3.63 -28.13
N PHE A 243 -25.02 2.40 -28.60
CA PHE A 243 -24.00 1.48 -29.06
C PHE A 243 -24.47 0.93 -30.40
N ILE A 244 -23.83 1.38 -31.48
CA ILE A 244 -24.20 1.06 -32.85
C ILE A 244 -23.11 0.18 -33.42
N LYS A 245 -23.49 -1.01 -33.90
CA LYS A 245 -22.62 -1.98 -34.55
C LYS A 245 -23.13 -2.22 -35.97
N ASN A 246 -22.31 -1.96 -36.98
CA ASN A 246 -22.66 -2.13 -38.40
C ASN A 246 -24.01 -1.50 -38.77
N ASN A 247 -24.25 -0.26 -38.31
CA ASN A 247 -25.51 0.50 -38.45
C ASN A 247 -26.73 -0.06 -37.69
N ASP A 248 -26.57 -1.10 -36.88
CA ASP A 248 -27.62 -1.59 -35.97
C ASP A 248 -27.39 -1.08 -34.54
N THR A 249 -28.44 -0.51 -33.94
CA THR A 249 -28.38 0.05 -32.58
C THR A 249 -28.74 -1.03 -31.57
N LEU A 250 -27.73 -1.55 -30.87
CA LEU A 250 -27.94 -2.62 -29.90
C LEU A 250 -28.64 -2.07 -28.65
N PRO A 251 -29.78 -2.61 -28.19
CA PRO A 251 -30.42 -2.18 -26.95
C PRO A 251 -29.59 -2.54 -25.70
N PRO A 252 -29.74 -1.83 -24.56
CA PRO A 252 -29.00 -2.09 -23.32
C PRO A 252 -29.55 -3.31 -22.55
N LEU A 253 -29.55 -4.48 -23.19
CA LEU A 253 -29.98 -5.74 -22.57
C LEU A 253 -28.84 -6.34 -21.73
N THR A 254 -29.14 -6.81 -20.53
CA THR A 254 -28.16 -7.47 -19.64
C THR A 254 -27.63 -8.79 -20.20
N THR A 255 -28.34 -9.37 -21.17
CA THR A 255 -27.95 -10.60 -21.88
C THR A 255 -27.04 -10.34 -23.08
N ASP A 256 -26.82 -9.08 -23.46
CA ASP A 256 -25.95 -8.74 -24.60
C ASP A 256 -24.47 -8.87 -24.21
N THR A 257 -23.73 -9.65 -24.98
CA THR A 257 -22.31 -9.96 -24.73
C THR A 257 -21.34 -9.01 -25.44
N ILE A 258 -21.85 -8.14 -26.31
CA ILE A 258 -21.06 -7.25 -27.18
C ILE A 258 -21.16 -5.80 -26.71
N ARG A 259 -22.36 -5.35 -26.32
CA ARG A 259 -22.61 -3.97 -25.92
C ARG A 259 -21.88 -3.62 -24.63
N TRP A 260 -21.34 -2.41 -24.60
CA TRP A 260 -20.69 -1.87 -23.41
C TRP A 260 -21.71 -1.12 -22.56
N LYS A 261 -21.61 -1.28 -21.24
CA LYS A 261 -22.33 -0.48 -20.25
C LYS A 261 -21.58 0.84 -20.01
N ARG A 262 -20.26 0.76 -19.80
CA ARG A 262 -19.39 1.92 -19.55
C ARG A 262 -18.00 1.73 -20.14
N LEU A 263 -17.40 2.83 -20.59
CA LEU A 263 -15.97 2.94 -20.82
C LEU A 263 -15.37 3.73 -19.63
N ILE A 264 -14.34 3.19 -19.00
CA ILE A 264 -13.72 3.76 -17.81
C ILE A 264 -12.24 3.97 -18.10
N VAL A 265 -11.78 5.20 -18.09
CA VAL A 265 -10.38 5.54 -18.38
C VAL A 265 -9.72 6.03 -17.12
N ASP A 266 -8.73 5.28 -16.62
CA ASP A 266 -7.90 5.64 -15.48
C ASP A 266 -6.52 6.12 -15.94
N LYS A 267 -5.67 6.57 -15.00
CA LYS A 267 -4.33 7.12 -15.32
C LYS A 267 -3.39 6.14 -16.03
N ARG A 268 -3.61 4.83 -15.91
CA ARG A 268 -2.64 3.79 -16.36
C ARG A 268 -3.23 2.69 -17.23
N TYR A 269 -4.55 2.58 -17.25
CA TYR A 269 -5.29 1.56 -17.99
C TYR A 269 -6.74 1.99 -18.07
N SER A 270 -7.47 1.34 -18.96
CA SER A 270 -8.92 1.51 -19.08
C SER A 270 -9.62 0.20 -18.77
N ASN A 271 -10.89 0.30 -18.46
CA ASN A 271 -11.78 -0.84 -18.32
C ASN A 271 -13.00 -0.62 -19.18
N ILE A 272 -13.45 -1.69 -19.82
CA ILE A 272 -14.79 -1.77 -20.39
C ILE A 272 -15.64 -2.51 -19.38
N GLN A 273 -16.76 -1.92 -18.98
CA GLN A 273 -17.78 -2.63 -18.23
C GLN A 273 -18.81 -3.18 -19.21
N THR A 274 -18.99 -4.49 -19.23
CA THR A 274 -20.01 -5.19 -20.03
C THR A 274 -21.39 -5.09 -19.40
N MET A 275 -22.43 -5.51 -20.13
CA MET A 275 -23.82 -5.42 -19.65
C MET A 275 -24.12 -6.33 -18.44
N ASP A 276 -23.39 -7.44 -18.32
CA ASP A 276 -23.40 -8.37 -17.16
C ASP A 276 -22.49 -7.91 -15.99
N GLU A 277 -22.03 -6.66 -16.03
CA GLU A 277 -21.20 -6.00 -15.00
C GLU A 277 -19.76 -6.52 -14.84
N MET A 278 -19.29 -7.37 -15.76
CA MET A 278 -17.88 -7.76 -15.81
C MET A 278 -16.99 -6.60 -16.28
N PHE A 279 -15.73 -6.60 -15.83
CA PHE A 279 -14.73 -5.59 -16.20
C PHE A 279 -13.61 -6.20 -17.04
N ILE A 280 -13.44 -5.69 -18.26
CA ILE A 280 -12.36 -6.06 -19.17
C ILE A 280 -11.28 -4.98 -19.08
N ARG A 281 -10.14 -5.32 -18.49
CA ARG A 281 -9.01 -4.40 -18.31
C ARG A 281 -8.15 -4.36 -19.58
N LEU A 282 -7.88 -3.15 -20.08
CA LEU A 282 -7.14 -2.89 -21.31
C LEU A 282 -6.06 -1.84 -21.08
N LYS A 283 -4.93 -1.96 -21.79
CA LYS A 283 -3.96 -0.87 -21.89
C LYS A 283 -4.59 0.24 -22.70
N GLU A 284 -4.38 1.47 -22.27
CA GLU A 284 -4.92 2.63 -22.94
C GLU A 284 -3.77 3.47 -23.52
N LYS A 285 -4.00 3.98 -24.73
CA LYS A 285 -3.16 4.98 -25.39
C LYS A 285 -4.08 5.99 -26.08
N THR A 286 -4.24 7.15 -25.46
CA THR A 286 -4.92 8.30 -26.09
C THR A 286 -3.89 9.24 -26.70
N ASP A 287 -4.14 9.65 -27.94
CA ASP A 287 -3.52 10.81 -28.55
C ASP A 287 -4.52 11.96 -28.60
N SER A 288 -4.20 13.04 -27.90
CA SER A 288 -5.05 14.24 -27.81
C SER A 288 -4.96 15.14 -29.05
N ILE A 289 -3.90 15.02 -29.85
CA ILE A 289 -3.68 15.82 -31.06
C ILE A 289 -4.47 15.20 -32.21
N THR A 290 -4.33 13.89 -32.42
CA THR A 290 -5.06 13.17 -33.48
C THR A 290 -6.47 12.75 -33.08
N GLN A 291 -6.85 12.98 -31.82
CA GLN A 291 -8.13 12.56 -31.24
C GLN A 291 -8.41 11.07 -31.43
N THR A 292 -7.41 10.24 -31.13
CA THR A 292 -7.51 8.78 -31.20
C THR A 292 -7.39 8.13 -29.83
N LEU A 293 -8.13 7.05 -29.63
CA LEU A 293 -8.10 6.19 -28.46
C LEU A 293 -7.85 4.75 -28.91
N ASN A 294 -6.75 4.17 -28.43
CA ASN A 294 -6.43 2.77 -28.65
C ASN A 294 -6.56 2.01 -27.33
N LEU A 295 -7.40 0.97 -27.33
CA LEU A 295 -7.55 0.03 -26.22
C LEU A 295 -6.97 -1.32 -26.61
N ILE A 296 -5.90 -1.73 -25.93
CA ILE A 296 -5.08 -2.90 -26.30
C ILE A 296 -5.21 -3.98 -25.21
N SER A 297 -5.44 -5.22 -25.60
CA SER A 297 -5.50 -6.33 -24.65
C SER A 297 -4.16 -6.57 -23.92
N TYR A 298 -4.24 -7.04 -22.68
CA TYR A 298 -3.07 -7.48 -21.92
C TYR A 298 -2.60 -8.89 -22.31
N SER A 299 -3.52 -9.74 -22.80
CA SER A 299 -3.22 -11.12 -23.20
C SER A 299 -2.72 -11.23 -24.63
N ASP A 300 -3.19 -10.34 -25.50
CA ASP A 300 -2.87 -10.33 -26.92
C ASP A 300 -2.59 -8.90 -27.39
N SER A 301 -1.36 -8.61 -27.81
CA SER A 301 -0.98 -7.27 -28.29
C SER A 301 -1.58 -6.92 -29.65
N THR A 302 -2.14 -7.89 -30.38
CA THR A 302 -2.79 -7.69 -31.68
C THR A 302 -4.28 -7.42 -31.56
N ASP A 303 -4.90 -7.73 -30.42
CA ASP A 303 -6.28 -7.34 -30.07
C ASP A 303 -6.33 -5.85 -29.70
N ILE A 304 -6.48 -5.01 -30.72
CA ILE A 304 -6.51 -3.55 -30.63
C ILE A 304 -7.90 -3.06 -31.06
N ARG A 305 -8.55 -2.29 -30.18
CA ARG A 305 -9.76 -1.54 -30.48
C ARG A 305 -9.37 -0.08 -30.68
N SER A 306 -9.40 0.38 -31.93
CA SER A 306 -8.97 1.73 -32.31
C SER A 306 -10.17 2.60 -32.63
N PHE A 307 -10.28 3.74 -31.93
CA PHE A 307 -11.37 4.69 -32.11
C PHE A 307 -10.84 6.08 -32.38
N SER A 308 -11.45 6.78 -33.32
CA SER A 308 -11.45 8.25 -33.35
C SER A 308 -12.53 8.75 -32.38
N TYR A 309 -12.30 9.89 -31.72
CA TYR A 309 -13.30 10.47 -30.84
C TYR A 309 -13.60 11.93 -31.15
N LYS A 310 -14.85 12.33 -30.92
CA LYS A 310 -15.32 13.71 -31.02
C LYS A 310 -16.08 14.09 -29.76
N ILE A 311 -15.95 15.33 -29.34
CA ILE A 311 -16.62 15.87 -28.15
C ILE A 311 -17.57 16.97 -28.60
N LYS A 312 -18.85 16.85 -28.25
CA LYS A 312 -19.89 17.86 -28.54
C LYS A 312 -20.85 17.94 -27.36
N ASP A 313 -21.03 19.12 -26.77
CA ASP A 313 -22.02 19.36 -25.69
C ASP A 313 -21.97 18.32 -24.55
N SER A 314 -20.75 18.00 -24.06
CA SER A 314 -20.49 16.97 -23.04
C SER A 314 -20.81 15.51 -23.45
N ILE A 315 -21.13 15.28 -24.72
CA ILE A 315 -21.28 13.97 -25.33
C ILE A 315 -19.96 13.60 -26.02
N TYR A 316 -19.48 12.39 -25.74
CA TYR A 316 -18.29 11.82 -26.36
C TYR A 316 -18.72 10.73 -27.33
N ILE A 317 -18.36 10.90 -28.59
CA ILE A 317 -18.68 9.97 -29.68
C ILE A 317 -17.39 9.28 -30.07
N PHE A 318 -17.35 7.96 -29.96
CA PHE A 318 -16.23 7.12 -30.38
C PHE A 318 -16.63 6.36 -31.65
N GLU A 319 -15.88 6.53 -32.73
CA GLU A 319 -16.13 5.89 -34.03
C GLU A 319 -14.86 5.14 -34.46
N GLY A 320 -14.97 3.86 -34.78
CA GLY A 320 -13.83 3.01 -35.10
C GLY A 320 -14.23 1.62 -35.57
N THR A 321 -13.22 0.78 -35.81
CA THR A 321 -13.45 -0.60 -36.23
C THR A 321 -12.85 -1.58 -35.23
N TYR A 322 -13.53 -2.71 -35.03
CA TYR A 322 -13.06 -3.79 -34.20
C TYR A 322 -13.53 -5.13 -34.77
N ASN A 323 -12.62 -6.09 -34.98
CA ASN A 323 -12.91 -7.40 -35.58
C ASN A 323 -13.73 -7.31 -36.89
N CYS A 324 -13.38 -6.37 -37.76
CA CYS A 324 -14.10 -6.05 -39.01
C CYS A 324 -15.51 -5.45 -38.84
N ASP A 325 -15.97 -5.23 -37.61
CA ASP A 325 -17.22 -4.52 -37.34
C ASP A 325 -16.96 -3.02 -37.18
N ASN A 326 -17.85 -2.19 -37.75
CA ASN A 326 -17.87 -0.75 -37.52
C ASN A 326 -18.65 -0.46 -36.24
N LEU A 327 -18.02 0.26 -35.31
CA LEU A 327 -18.59 0.62 -34.02
C LEU A 327 -18.70 2.13 -33.89
N LYS A 328 -19.90 2.58 -33.50
CA LYS A 328 -20.15 3.95 -33.05
C LYS A 328 -20.76 3.94 -31.66
N ILE A 329 -20.06 4.54 -30.71
CA ILE A 329 -20.40 4.50 -29.29
C ILE A 329 -20.60 5.94 -28.82
N ILE A 330 -21.83 6.27 -28.44
CA ILE A 330 -22.19 7.60 -27.94
C ILE A 330 -22.27 7.51 -26.43
N THR A 331 -21.50 8.35 -25.74
CA THR A 331 -21.36 8.29 -24.29
C THR A 331 -21.55 9.66 -23.65
N LYS A 332 -21.99 9.64 -22.39
CA LYS A 332 -22.00 10.82 -21.52
C LYS A 332 -20.97 10.64 -20.42
N LYS A 333 -20.09 11.62 -20.24
CA LYS A 333 -19.12 11.60 -19.15
C LYS A 333 -19.83 11.86 -17.82
N LYS A 334 -19.55 11.01 -16.83
CA LYS A 334 -19.97 11.18 -15.45
C LYS A 334 -18.79 11.76 -14.65
N GLU A 335 -19.01 12.91 -14.04
CA GLU A 335 -17.95 13.59 -13.31
C GLU A 335 -17.72 12.95 -11.94
N ARG A 336 -16.46 12.91 -11.48
CA ARG A 336 -16.12 12.31 -10.19
C ARG A 336 -16.75 13.04 -9.01
N ASN A 337 -16.97 14.35 -9.14
CA ASN A 337 -17.63 15.17 -8.12
C ASN A 337 -19.14 14.91 -8.00
N GLU A 338 -19.72 14.08 -8.88
CA GLU A 338 -21.10 13.61 -8.70
C GLU A 338 -21.19 12.49 -7.64
N PHE A 339 -20.08 11.82 -7.33
CA PHE A 339 -20.07 10.78 -6.30
C PHE A 339 -19.99 11.40 -4.92
N LEU A 340 -20.93 10.99 -4.05
CA LEU A 340 -21.03 11.47 -2.67
C LEU A 340 -19.74 11.29 -1.87
N LEU A 341 -19.03 10.18 -2.12
CA LEU A 341 -17.75 9.88 -1.50
C LEU A 341 -16.69 10.95 -1.82
N ILE A 342 -16.76 11.61 -2.99
CA ILE A 342 -15.78 12.62 -3.40
C ILE A 342 -16.23 14.03 -3.00
N ASN A 343 -17.53 14.34 -3.10
CA ASN A 343 -18.00 15.73 -3.00
C ASN A 343 -18.36 16.20 -1.59
N ARG A 344 -18.48 15.29 -0.60
CA ARG A 344 -18.92 15.67 0.73
C ARG A 344 -17.91 16.56 1.47
N GLY A 345 -16.62 16.23 1.42
CA GLY A 345 -15.58 16.99 2.14
C GLY A 345 -15.69 16.91 3.68
N PHE A 346 -14.80 17.65 4.35
CA PHE A 346 -14.67 17.63 5.81
C PHE A 346 -15.62 18.63 6.50
N HIS A 347 -16.23 18.19 7.60
CA HIS A 347 -17.15 19.00 8.42
C HIS A 347 -16.82 18.83 9.90
N TRP A 348 -16.59 19.94 10.61
CA TRP A 348 -16.38 19.95 12.07
C TRP A 348 -17.66 19.63 12.85
N ILE A 349 -18.79 20.18 12.39
CA ILE A 349 -20.10 20.01 13.02
C ILE A 349 -20.97 19.20 12.05
N ASN A 350 -21.56 18.11 12.55
CA ASN A 350 -22.59 17.35 11.85
C ASN A 350 -23.80 17.26 12.79
N GLU A 351 -24.87 18.01 12.49
CA GLU A 351 -26.10 18.02 13.30
C GLU A 351 -26.75 16.63 13.39
N ASN A 352 -26.57 15.80 12.34
CA ASN A 352 -26.99 14.41 12.32
C ASN A 352 -25.92 13.53 11.65
N PRO A 353 -25.75 12.25 12.05
CA PRO A 353 -24.92 11.31 11.33
C PRO A 353 -25.40 11.17 9.87
N PHE A 354 -24.54 11.50 8.92
CA PHE A 354 -24.88 11.39 7.50
C PHE A 354 -24.32 10.05 6.97
N ASN A 355 -25.23 9.07 6.95
CA ASN A 355 -25.01 7.69 6.55
C ASN A 355 -26.08 7.33 5.49
N ARG A 356 -25.70 7.23 4.22
CA ARG A 356 -26.59 7.03 3.06
C ARG A 356 -25.98 6.06 2.07
#